data_AF-A4YG12-F1
#
_entry.id   AF-A4YG12-F1
#
_cell.length_a   1.000
_cell.length_b   1.000
_cell.length_c   1.000
_cell.angle_alpha   90.00
_cell.angle_beta   90.00
_cell.angle_gamma   90.00
#
_symmetry.space_group_name_H-M   'P 1'
#
loop_
_entity.id
_entity.type
_entity.pdbx_description
1 polymer ?
#
loop_
_entity_poly.entity_id
_entity_poly.type
_entity_poly.pdbx_seq_one_letter_code
_entity_poly.pdbx_strand_id
1 'polypeptide(L)'
;MSGKSDEQEGWRVHRGLVNVSDTVIYVLGWVFLLVGLGVDALGVSAHSGSIVAAGIGLNWIGVILALGSGAIGNRKIPPGYGEE
;
A
#
# COMPACT_ATOMS: atom_id res chain seq x y z
N MET A 1 -4.80 36.83 -16.13
CA MET A 1 -5.31 35.47 -16.45
C MET A 1 -4.22 34.42 -16.18
N SER A 2 -3.62 34.40 -14.98
CA SER A 2 -2.46 33.52 -14.67
C SER A 2 -2.68 32.52 -13.54
N GLY A 3 -3.85 32.53 -12.87
CA GLY A 3 -4.09 31.66 -11.69
C GLY A 3 -4.54 30.24 -12.01
N LYS A 4 -5.13 29.99 -13.18
CA LYS A 4 -5.72 28.68 -13.52
C LYS A 4 -4.71 27.61 -13.92
N SER A 5 -3.48 27.98 -14.32
CA SER A 5 -2.43 27.00 -14.69
C SER A 5 -1.81 26.35 -13.45
N ASP A 6 -1.53 27.16 -12.43
CA ASP A 6 -0.73 26.73 -11.28
C ASP A 6 -1.53 25.80 -10.35
N GLU A 7 -2.84 26.03 -10.21
CA GLU A 7 -3.75 25.16 -9.45
C GLU A 7 -3.93 23.78 -10.12
N GLN A 8 -4.01 23.74 -11.46
CA GLN A 8 -4.08 22.48 -12.19
C GLN A 8 -2.78 21.67 -12.11
N GLU A 9 -1.64 22.34 -12.02
CA GLU A 9 -0.34 21.68 -11.90
C GLU A 9 -0.16 21.09 -10.49
N GLY A 10 -0.51 21.85 -9.44
CA GLY A 10 -0.55 21.36 -8.05
C GLY A 10 -1.49 20.16 -7.85
N TRP A 11 -2.66 20.17 -8.51
CA TRP A 11 -3.60 19.06 -8.52
C TRP A 11 -3.02 17.77 -9.12
N ARG A 12 -2.33 17.87 -10.26
CA ARG A 12 -1.69 16.73 -10.92
C ARG A 12 -0.59 16.13 -10.05
N VAL A 13 0.22 16.98 -9.41
CA VAL A 13 1.28 16.54 -8.50
C VAL A 13 0.71 15.84 -7.27
N HIS A 14 -0.35 16.38 -6.66
CA HIS A 14 -0.98 15.75 -5.49
C HIS A 14 -1.59 14.38 -5.81
N ARG A 15 -2.35 14.27 -6.91
CA ARG A 15 -2.88 12.97 -7.38
C ARG A 15 -1.76 11.99 -7.70
N GLY A 16 -0.68 12.47 -8.34
CA GLY A 16 0.51 11.68 -8.63
C GLY A 16 1.15 11.13 -7.35
N LEU A 17 1.31 11.96 -6.33
CA LEU A 17 1.84 11.55 -5.02
C LEU A 17 0.96 10.50 -4.35
N VAL A 18 -0.36 10.68 -4.32
CA VAL A 18 -1.28 9.68 -3.74
C VAL A 18 -1.19 8.35 -4.48
N ASN A 19 -1.14 8.36 -5.81
CA ASN A 19 -1.06 7.15 -6.62
C ASN A 19 0.31 6.44 -6.47
N VAL A 20 1.39 7.20 -6.33
CA VAL A 20 2.73 6.67 -6.02
C VAL A 20 2.75 6.06 -4.62
N SER A 21 2.22 6.76 -3.61
CA SER A 21 2.11 6.22 -2.25
C SER A 21 1.29 4.94 -2.22
N ASP A 22 0.21 4.88 -2.98
CA ASP A 22 -0.62 3.69 -3.09
C ASP A 22 0.14 2.50 -3.68
N THR A 23 0.85 2.75 -4.79
CA THR A 23 1.69 1.75 -5.45
C THR A 23 2.81 1.25 -4.52
N VAL A 24 3.43 2.15 -3.74
CA VAL A 24 4.45 1.77 -2.76
C VAL A 24 3.86 0.87 -1.68
N ILE A 25 2.69 1.21 -1.14
CA ILE A 25 2.01 0.39 -0.12
C ILE A 25 1.64 -0.99 -0.68
N TYR A 26 1.17 -1.04 -1.92
CA TYR A 26 0.89 -2.30 -2.62
C TYR A 26 2.14 -3.17 -2.75
N VAL A 27 3.25 -2.60 -3.21
CA VAL A 27 4.54 -3.31 -3.34
C VAL A 27 5.04 -3.80 -1.97
N LEU A 28 4.95 -2.97 -0.93
CA LEU A 28 5.32 -3.36 0.43
C LEU A 28 4.46 -4.53 0.92
N GLY A 29 3.15 -4.54 0.63
CA GLY A 29 2.27 -5.67 0.92
C GLY A 29 2.80 -6.99 0.35
N TRP A 30 3.19 -6.98 -0.92
CA TRP A 30 3.79 -8.16 -1.57
C TRP A 30 5.13 -8.58 -0.95
N VAL A 31 5.98 -7.63 -0.58
CA VAL A 31 7.25 -7.94 0.09
C VAL A 31 6.99 -8.66 1.42
N PHE A 32 6.05 -8.17 2.22
CA PHE A 32 5.68 -8.83 3.48
C PHE A 32 5.12 -10.24 3.27
N LEU A 33 4.30 -10.46 2.24
CA LEU A 33 3.80 -11.79 1.90
C LEU A 33 4.92 -12.76 1.49
N LEU A 34 5.87 -12.31 0.68
CA LEU A 34 7.00 -13.15 0.25
C LEU A 34 7.93 -13.49 1.42
N VAL A 35 8.21 -12.51 2.29
CA VAL A 35 9.02 -12.72 3.49
C VAL A 35 8.31 -13.65 4.46
N GLY A 36 7.01 -13.44 4.72
CA GLY A 36 6.21 -14.30 5.59
C GLY A 36 6.15 -15.74 5.10
N LEU A 37 5.96 -15.96 3.79
CA LEU A 37 6.04 -17.28 3.17
C LEU A 37 7.41 -17.94 3.37
N GLY A 38 8.50 -17.18 3.24
CA GLY A 38 9.85 -17.67 3.52
C GLY A 38 10.05 -18.09 4.98
N VAL A 39 9.55 -17.29 5.92
CA VAL A 39 9.59 -17.59 7.36
C VAL A 39 8.75 -18.84 7.68
N ASP A 40 7.58 -18.99 7.07
CA ASP A 40 6.74 -20.19 7.22
C ASP A 40 7.49 -21.45 6.73
N ALA A 41 8.13 -21.38 5.56
CA ALA A 41 8.91 -22.49 5.02
C ALA A 41 10.06 -22.88 5.96
N LEU A 42 10.77 -21.89 6.52
CA LEU A 42 11.80 -22.13 7.52
C LEU A 42 11.22 -22.78 8.79
N GLY A 43 10.09 -22.28 9.28
CA GLY A 43 9.40 -22.81 10.46
C GLY A 43 8.97 -24.26 10.28
N VAL A 44 8.41 -24.61 9.11
CA VAL A 44 8.05 -25.99 8.76
C VAL A 44 9.30 -26.87 8.70
N SER A 45 10.39 -26.41 8.07
CA SER A 45 11.64 -27.18 7.98
C SER A 45 12.29 -27.43 9.35
N ALA A 46 12.13 -26.49 10.29
CA ALA A 46 12.63 -26.57 11.65
C ALA A 46 11.65 -27.25 12.62
N HIS A 47 10.48 -27.70 12.14
CA HIS A 47 9.38 -28.22 12.96
C HIS A 47 8.99 -27.29 14.13
N SER A 48 9.08 -25.98 13.93
CA SER A 48 8.87 -24.97 14.96
C SER A 48 7.59 -24.19 14.73
N GLY A 49 6.57 -24.47 15.55
CA GLY A 49 5.28 -23.79 15.47
C GLY A 49 5.34 -22.28 15.76
N SER A 50 6.29 -21.83 16.58
CA SER A 50 6.46 -20.39 16.87
C SER A 50 6.98 -19.60 15.68
N ILE A 51 7.84 -20.21 14.86
CA ILE A 51 8.36 -19.59 13.62
C ILE A 51 7.25 -19.51 12.58
N VAL A 52 6.47 -20.59 12.42
CA VAL A 52 5.28 -20.58 11.54
C VAL A 52 4.26 -19.53 12.01
N ALA A 53 4.03 -19.40 13.31
CA ALA A 53 3.14 -18.35 13.83
C ALA A 53 3.64 -16.93 13.50
N ALA A 54 4.97 -16.72 13.51
CA ALA A 54 5.57 -15.45 13.12
C ALA A 54 5.41 -15.16 11.61
N GLY A 55 5.61 -16.17 10.75
CA GLY A 55 5.41 -16.05 9.30
C GLY A 55 3.95 -15.76 8.93
N ILE A 56 2.99 -16.45 9.56
CA ILE A 56 1.56 -16.14 9.46
C ILE A 56 1.27 -14.68 9.87
N GLY A 57 1.86 -14.20 10.97
CA GLY A 57 1.72 -12.81 11.41
C GLY A 57 2.21 -11.81 10.36
N LEU A 58 3.38 -12.04 9.77
CA LEU A 58 3.93 -11.22 8.68
C LEU A 58 3.04 -11.26 7.43
N ASN A 59 2.49 -12.42 7.09
CA ASN A 59 1.56 -12.57 5.97
C ASN A 59 0.29 -11.74 6.18
N TRP A 60 -0.27 -11.70 7.39
CA TRP A 60 -1.43 -10.86 7.70
C TRP A 60 -1.15 -9.36 7.54
N ILE A 61 0.06 -8.91 7.91
CA ILE A 61 0.48 -7.52 7.66
C ILE A 61 0.50 -7.25 6.15
N GLY A 62 1.08 -8.17 5.36
CA GLY A 62 1.11 -8.07 3.90
C GLY A 62 -0.28 -8.00 3.27
N VAL A 63 -1.22 -8.85 3.72
CA VAL A 63 -2.62 -8.82 3.27
C VAL A 63 -3.29 -7.48 3.58
N ILE A 64 -3.13 -6.96 4.80
CA ILE A 64 -3.71 -5.68 5.20
C ILE A 64 -3.19 -4.53 4.32
N LEU A 65 -1.88 -4.51 4.04
CA LEU A 65 -1.28 -3.51 3.16
C LEU A 65 -1.78 -3.62 1.72
N ALA A 66 -1.83 -4.84 1.17
CA ALA A 66 -2.31 -5.06 -0.19
C ALA A 66 -3.78 -4.67 -0.35
N LEU A 67 -4.65 -5.05 0.59
CA LEU A 67 -6.07 -4.66 0.57
C LEU A 67 -6.26 -3.16 0.83
N GLY A 68 -5.44 -2.58 1.70
CA GLY A 68 -5.47 -1.16 2.04
C GLY A 68 -5.06 -0.24 0.88
N SER A 69 -4.16 -0.70 0.01
CA SER A 69 -3.76 0.07 -1.19
C SER A 69 -4.97 0.37 -2.10
N GLY A 70 -5.76 -0.63 -2.47
CA GLY A 70 -6.98 -0.40 -3.28
C GLY A 70 -7.95 0.62 -2.67
N ALA A 71 -7.97 0.79 -1.35
CA ALA A 71 -8.77 1.81 -0.67
C ALA A 71 -8.16 3.22 -0.72
N ILE A 72 -6.83 3.36 -0.77
CA ILE A 72 -6.13 4.66 -0.86
C ILE A 72 -6.21 5.19 -2.29
N GLY A 73 -5.98 4.35 -3.30
CA GLY A 73 -6.11 4.73 -4.72
C GLY A 73 -7.54 5.13 -5.13
N ASN A 74 -8.56 4.65 -4.41
CA ASN A 74 -9.97 4.93 -4.71
C ASN A 74 -10.61 6.00 -3.80
N ARG A 75 -9.84 6.72 -2.97
CA ARG A 75 -10.39 7.86 -2.22
C ARG A 75 -10.78 8.97 -3.17
N LYS A 76 -12.09 9.17 -3.37
CA LYS A 76 -12.64 10.39 -3.94
C LYS A 76 -12.18 11.57 -3.07
N ILE A 77 -11.49 12.52 -3.70
CA ILE A 77 -11.05 13.74 -3.04
C ILE A 77 -12.31 14.49 -2.58
N PRO A 78 -12.35 15.02 -1.34
CA PRO A 78 -13.52 15.72 -0.82
C PRO A 78 -13.97 16.84 -1.76
N PRO A 79 -15.29 17.03 -1.95
CA PRO A 79 -15.83 18.08 -2.80
C PRO A 79 -15.34 19.45 -2.30
N GLY A 80 -14.77 20.25 -3.20
CA GLY A 80 -14.13 21.54 -2.90
C GLY A 80 -12.66 21.68 -3.35
N TYR A 81 -12.02 20.60 -3.81
CA TYR A 81 -10.64 20.61 -4.33
C TYR A 81 -10.53 20.42 -5.86
N GLY A 82 -11.59 20.66 -6.62
CA GLY A 82 -11.56 20.49 -8.08
C GLY A 82 -12.87 20.75 -8.83
N GLU A 83 -13.77 21.54 -8.26
CA GLU A 83 -14.95 22.05 -8.98
C GLU A 83 -14.85 23.58 -9.07
N GLU A 84 -14.01 24.04 -10.00
CA GLU A 84 -14.23 25.24 -10.84
C GLU A 84 -13.67 25.03 -12.25
#